data_AF-A0AAV0H5N8-F1
#
_entry.id   AF-A0AAV0H5N8-F1
#
_cell.length_a   1.000
_cell.length_b   1.000
_cell.length_c   1.000
_cell.angle_alpha   90.00
_cell.angle_beta   90.00
_cell.angle_gamma   90.00
#
_symmetry.space_group_name_H-M   'P 1'
#
loop_
_entity.id
_entity.type
_entity.pdbx_description
1 polymer ?
#
loop_
_entity_poly.entity_id
_entity_poly.type
_entity_poly.pdbx_seq_one_letter_code
_entity_poly.pdbx_strand_id
1 'polypeptide(L)'
;MCLRNPPLLYTFLYEFVPGQNWYRLSKTEAEGRAFEFAEANGLDFVSVCPTFILGPILQPAVNASSLVLLRLLKGTELEPCNQCRTMVDVRDVAEALLLAYENAETLGRYICAAHMISTQEMVEILKGLYPNYKYPER
;
A
#
# COMPACT_ATOMS: atom_id res chain seq x y z
N MET A 1 6.32 -4.73 13.41
CA MET A 1 7.76 -5.00 13.61
C MET A 1 8.52 -4.31 12.48
N CYS A 2 9.11 -3.13 12.75
CA CYS A 2 9.77 -2.30 11.74
C CYS A 2 11.15 -2.87 11.41
N LEU A 3 11.35 -3.31 10.16
CA LEU A 3 12.66 -3.76 9.69
C LEU A 3 13.42 -2.56 9.11
N ARG A 4 14.52 -2.16 9.77
CA ARG A 4 15.57 -1.32 9.16
C ARG A 4 16.17 -2.11 7.99
N ASN A 5 16.24 -1.52 6.80
CA ASN A 5 16.95 -2.10 5.66
C ASN A 5 18.06 -1.17 5.16
N PRO A 6 19.26 -1.68 4.84
CA PRO A 6 20.43 -0.88 4.41
C PRO A 6 20.36 -0.48 2.92
N PRO A 7 21.31 0.34 2.41
CA PRO A 7 21.25 1.04 1.11
C PRO A 7 21.18 0.16 -0.16
N LEU A 8 21.30 -1.16 -0.04
CA LEU A 8 21.47 -2.08 -1.17
C LEU A 8 20.17 -2.38 -1.94
N LEU A 9 19.01 -1.88 -1.48
CA LEU A 9 17.73 -2.02 -2.19
C LEU A 9 17.58 -1.08 -3.39
N TYR A 10 18.44 -0.06 -3.53
CA TYR A 10 18.39 0.84 -4.69
C TYR A 10 18.77 0.14 -5.99
N THR A 11 19.74 -0.79 -5.97
CA THR A 11 20.22 -1.45 -7.19
C THR A 11 19.26 -2.53 -7.70
N PHE A 12 18.44 -3.11 -6.83
CA PHE A 12 17.50 -4.18 -7.23
C PHE A 12 16.25 -3.68 -7.98
N LEU A 13 16.03 -2.37 -8.08
CA LEU A 13 14.90 -1.79 -8.80
C LEU A 13 15.26 -1.27 -10.21
N TYR A 14 16.55 -1.17 -10.55
CA TYR A 14 16.98 -0.71 -11.88
C TYR A 14 17.13 -1.83 -12.93
N GLU A 15 17.19 -3.10 -12.52
CA GLU A 15 17.29 -4.26 -13.43
C GLU A 15 16.05 -5.16 -13.41
N PHE A 16 14.88 -4.63 -13.78
CA PHE A 16 13.82 -5.43 -14.43
C PHE A 16 12.75 -4.52 -15.04
N VAL A 17 12.78 -4.29 -16.35
CA VAL A 17 11.63 -3.75 -17.09
C VAL A 17 11.11 -4.79 -18.09
N PRO A 18 10.19 -5.65 -17.66
CA PRO A 18 9.09 -6.08 -18.51
C PRO A 18 7.75 -5.84 -17.80
N GLY A 19 6.94 -4.95 -18.38
CA GLY A 19 5.63 -4.54 -17.87
C GLY A 19 5.65 -3.08 -17.39
N GLN A 20 4.94 -2.22 -18.09
CA GLN A 20 4.83 -0.77 -17.89
C GLN A 20 4.28 -0.37 -16.51
N ASN A 21 5.06 -0.51 -15.44
CA ASN A 21 4.65 -0.13 -14.09
C ASN A 21 5.08 1.30 -13.74
N TRP A 22 4.60 2.25 -14.55
CA TRP A 22 4.91 3.68 -14.43
C TRP A 22 4.53 4.26 -13.06
N TYR A 23 3.48 3.71 -12.42
CA TYR A 23 3.11 4.09 -11.07
C TYR A 23 4.22 3.78 -10.07
N ARG A 24 4.76 2.55 -10.06
CA ARG A 24 5.85 2.20 -9.15
C ARG A 24 7.10 3.03 -9.42
N LEU A 25 7.48 3.18 -10.69
CA LEU A 25 8.63 4.01 -11.06
C LEU A 25 8.47 5.45 -10.56
N SER A 26 7.33 6.09 -10.84
CA SER A 26 7.08 7.47 -10.40
C SER A 26 7.12 7.62 -8.87
N LYS A 27 6.63 6.63 -8.11
CA LYS A 27 6.69 6.66 -6.64
C LYS A 27 8.11 6.49 -6.11
N THR A 28 8.91 5.60 -6.70
CA THR A 28 10.33 5.41 -6.34
C THR A 28 11.14 6.68 -6.62
N GLU A 29 11.00 7.25 -7.81
CA GLU A 29 11.72 8.47 -8.20
C GLU A 29 11.30 9.67 -7.33
N ALA A 30 10.01 9.85 -7.07
CA ALA A 30 9.53 10.96 -6.25
C ALA A 30 10.07 10.89 -4.81
N GLU A 31 10.13 9.69 -4.22
CA GLU A 31 10.68 9.50 -2.88
C GLU A 31 12.19 9.78 -2.84
N GLY A 32 12.96 9.26 -3.81
CA GLY A 32 14.40 9.53 -3.89
C GLY A 32 14.69 11.04 -3.98
N ARG A 33 13.91 11.76 -4.79
CA ARG A 33 14.06 13.22 -4.97
C ARG A 33 13.66 14.00 -3.72
N ALA A 34 12.70 13.50 -2.95
CA ALA A 34 12.35 14.09 -1.66
C ALA A 34 13.51 13.95 -0.65
N PHE A 35 14.17 12.79 -0.59
CA PHE A 35 15.36 12.59 0.25
C PHE A 35 16.53 13.50 -0.16
N GLU A 36 16.86 13.55 -1.46
CA GLU A 36 17.92 14.42 -1.98
C GLU A 36 17.65 15.89 -1.66
N PHE A 37 16.40 16.35 -1.85
CA PHE A 37 16.01 17.72 -1.54
C PHE A 37 16.11 18.01 -0.04
N ALA A 38 15.67 17.09 0.81
CA ALA A 38 15.73 17.26 2.25
C ALA A 38 17.17 17.39 2.75
N GLU A 39 18.07 16.50 2.30
CA GLU A 39 19.50 16.55 2.63
C GLU A 39 20.14 17.88 2.18
N ALA A 40 19.87 18.30 0.94
CA ALA A 40 20.43 19.54 0.38
C ALA A 40 19.94 20.82 1.10
N ASN A 41 18.80 20.76 1.77
CA ASN A 41 18.18 21.91 2.45
C ASN A 41 18.20 21.80 3.98
N GLY A 42 18.86 20.79 4.56
CA GLY A 42 18.91 20.59 6.01
C GLY A 42 17.54 20.33 6.65
N LEU A 43 16.66 19.62 5.94
CA LEU A 43 15.34 19.24 6.43
C LEU A 43 15.35 17.81 6.97
N ASP A 44 14.71 17.59 8.11
CA ASP A 44 14.41 16.23 8.58
C ASP A 44 13.27 15.65 7.73
N PHE A 45 13.55 14.54 7.04
CA PHE A 45 12.59 13.89 6.17
C PHE A 45 12.45 12.40 6.51
N VAL A 46 11.19 12.01 6.70
CA VAL A 46 10.77 10.62 6.93
C VAL A 46 9.76 10.26 5.87
N SER A 47 9.93 9.07 5.29
CA SER A 47 8.97 8.50 4.34
C SER A 47 8.23 7.33 4.98
N VAL A 48 6.89 7.37 4.91
CA VAL A 48 6.01 6.26 5.27
C VAL A 48 5.39 5.71 4.00
N CYS A 49 5.68 4.44 3.70
CA CYS A 49 5.30 3.75 2.49
C CYS A 49 4.19 2.73 2.80
N PRO A 50 2.91 3.12 2.73
CA PRO A 50 1.81 2.20 2.93
C PRO A 50 1.64 1.24 1.74
N THR A 51 1.10 0.06 2.03
CA THR A 51 0.69 -0.91 1.01
C THR A 51 -0.78 -0.66 0.60
N PHE A 52 -1.53 -1.71 0.25
CA PHE A 52 -2.93 -1.57 -0.19
C PHE A 52 -3.82 -1.06 0.97
N ILE A 53 -4.27 0.20 0.89
CA ILE A 53 -5.01 0.84 1.99
C ILE A 53 -6.50 0.56 1.87
N LEU A 54 -7.09 0.02 2.93
CA LEU A 54 -8.53 -0.20 3.07
C LEU A 54 -9.05 0.49 4.33
N GLY A 55 -10.35 0.77 4.39
CA GLY A 55 -10.97 1.35 5.57
C GLY A 55 -12.13 2.30 5.24
N PRO A 56 -12.67 3.00 6.26
CA PRO A 56 -13.75 3.96 6.09
C PRO A 56 -13.39 5.10 5.13
N ILE A 57 -14.32 5.49 4.27
CA ILE A 57 -14.11 6.54 3.26
C ILE A 57 -14.78 7.83 3.75
N LEU A 58 -13.99 8.89 3.91
CA LEU A 58 -14.48 10.22 4.32
C LEU A 58 -14.86 11.13 3.14
N GLN A 59 -14.38 10.80 1.94
CA GLN A 59 -14.66 11.54 0.71
C GLN A 59 -15.82 10.90 -0.07
N PRO A 60 -16.56 11.64 -0.92
CA PRO A 60 -17.69 11.07 -1.68
C PRO A 60 -17.26 10.05 -2.75
N ALA A 61 -16.02 10.12 -3.23
CA ALA A 61 -15.50 9.26 -4.28
C ALA A 61 -14.74 8.05 -3.72
N VAL A 62 -14.96 6.87 -4.32
CA VAL A 62 -14.23 5.65 -3.95
C VAL A 62 -12.80 5.71 -4.50
N ASN A 63 -11.81 5.40 -3.67
CA ASN A 63 -10.41 5.32 -4.12
C ASN A 63 -10.13 4.01 -4.87
N ALA A 64 -8.97 3.91 -5.53
CA ALA A 64 -8.62 2.74 -6.32
C ALA A 64 -8.58 1.43 -5.51
N SER A 65 -8.12 1.49 -4.25
CA SER A 65 -8.00 0.30 -3.39
C SER A 65 -9.36 -0.24 -2.95
N SER A 66 -10.25 0.63 -2.46
CA SER A 66 -11.61 0.27 -2.08
C SER A 66 -12.45 -0.17 -3.28
N LEU A 67 -12.13 0.28 -4.50
CA LEU A 67 -12.82 -0.18 -5.71
C LEU A 67 -12.65 -1.68 -5.94
N VAL A 68 -11.52 -2.27 -5.54
CA VAL A 68 -11.30 -3.74 -5.62
C VAL A 68 -12.31 -4.48 -4.75
N LEU A 69 -12.52 -4.04 -3.50
CA LEU A 69 -13.54 -4.63 -2.63
C LEU A 69 -14.94 -4.53 -3.24
N LEU A 70 -15.28 -3.38 -3.84
CA LEU A 70 -16.57 -3.20 -4.50
C LEU A 70 -16.75 -4.12 -5.71
N ARG A 71 -15.69 -4.36 -6.49
CA ARG A 71 -15.72 -5.28 -7.63
C ARG A 71 -15.91 -6.73 -7.18
N LEU A 72 -15.26 -7.13 -6.09
CA LEU A 72 -15.47 -8.45 -5.48
C LEU A 72 -16.92 -8.63 -5.01
N LEU A 73 -17.49 -7.65 -4.31
CA LEU A 73 -18.89 -7.70 -3.84
C LEU A 73 -19.93 -7.65 -4.96
N LYS A 74 -19.57 -7.16 -6.15
CA LYS A 74 -20.43 -7.14 -7.33
C LYS A 74 -20.21 -8.33 -8.25
N GLY A 75 -19.21 -9.17 -7.99
CA GLY A 75 -18.82 -10.28 -8.85
C GLY A 75 -18.23 -9.81 -10.18
N THR A 76 -17.72 -8.59 -10.25
CA THR A 76 -17.16 -7.98 -11.47
C THR A 76 -15.63 -7.87 -11.43
N GLU A 77 -14.98 -8.50 -10.46
CA GLU A 77 -13.52 -8.59 -10.46
C GLU A 77 -13.08 -9.59 -11.53
N LEU A 78 -12.34 -9.11 -12.52
CA LEU A 78 -11.96 -9.86 -13.72
C LEU A 78 -10.55 -10.45 -13.64
N GLU A 79 -9.84 -10.24 -12.53
CA GLU A 79 -8.45 -10.68 -12.39
C GLU A 79 -8.39 -12.21 -12.33
N PRO A 80 -7.82 -12.88 -13.36
CA PRO A 80 -7.86 -14.35 -13.46
C PRO A 80 -6.90 -15.05 -12.48
N CYS A 81 -6.08 -14.29 -11.75
CA CYS A 81 -5.03 -14.82 -10.89
C CYS A 81 -5.27 -14.45 -9.42
N ASN A 82 -5.10 -15.44 -8.52
CA ASN A 82 -5.19 -15.25 -7.07
C ASN A 82 -3.99 -14.45 -6.55
N GLN A 83 -3.99 -13.14 -6.76
CA GLN A 83 -2.93 -12.24 -6.34
C GLN A 83 -2.93 -12.06 -4.82
N CYS A 84 -1.78 -12.27 -4.18
CA CYS A 84 -1.55 -11.89 -2.79
C CYS A 84 -1.25 -10.40 -2.72
N ARG A 85 -1.98 -9.68 -1.85
CA ARG A 85 -1.78 -8.25 -1.61
C ARG A 85 -1.52 -8.01 -0.15
N THR A 86 -0.50 -7.21 0.14
CA THR A 86 -0.28 -6.66 1.47
C THR A 86 -1.18 -5.46 1.67
N MET A 87 -1.90 -5.42 2.79
CA MET A 87 -2.89 -4.40 3.11
C MET A 87 -2.70 -3.82 4.50
N VAL A 88 -3.27 -2.65 4.71
CA VAL A 88 -3.24 -1.89 5.96
C VAL A 88 -4.52 -1.07 6.10
N ASP A 89 -5.02 -0.90 7.33
CA ASP A 89 -6.17 -0.02 7.58
C ASP A 89 -5.74 1.44 7.47
N VAL A 90 -6.59 2.29 6.88
CA VAL A 90 -6.34 3.74 6.74
C VAL A 90 -6.09 4.44 8.07
N ARG A 91 -6.71 3.96 9.16
CA ARG A 91 -6.52 4.49 10.51
C ARG A 91 -5.13 4.17 11.04
N ASP A 92 -4.65 2.94 10.82
CA ASP A 92 -3.29 2.54 11.19
C ASP A 92 -2.25 3.35 10.41
N VAL A 93 -2.51 3.69 9.14
CA VAL A 93 -1.64 4.59 8.35
C VAL A 93 -1.61 5.98 8.95
N ALA A 94 -2.76 6.52 9.38
CA ALA A 94 -2.84 7.83 10.01
C ALA A 94 -2.09 7.85 11.35
N GLU A 95 -2.24 6.81 12.18
CA GLU A 95 -1.48 6.65 13.42
C GLU A 95 0.02 6.51 13.16
N ALA A 96 0.43 5.72 12.15
CA ALA A 96 1.82 5.58 11.79
C ALA A 96 2.46 6.91 11.35
N LEU A 97 1.72 7.73 10.59
CA LEU A 97 2.17 9.08 10.22
C LEU A 97 2.30 9.99 11.44
N LEU A 98 1.34 9.95 12.36
CA LEU A 98 1.39 10.74 13.60
C LEU A 98 2.60 10.34 14.46
N LEU A 99 2.79 9.03 14.68
CA LEU A 99 3.92 8.51 15.45
C LEU A 99 5.27 8.86 14.83
N ALA A 100 5.36 8.79 13.50
CA ALA A 100 6.58 9.17 12.78
C ALA A 100 6.88 10.67 12.91
N TYR A 101 5.86 11.50 12.98
CA TYR A 101 6.00 12.95 13.15
C TYR A 101 6.35 13.35 14.60
N GLU A 102 5.72 12.73 15.59
CA GLU A 102 5.90 13.09 17.00
C GLU A 102 7.23 12.60 17.59
N ASN A 103 7.78 11.51 17.06
CA ASN A 103 9.04 10.96 17.54
C ASN A 103 10.24 11.55 16.79
N ALA A 104 10.98 12.44 17.45
CA ALA A 104 12.18 13.09 16.93
C ALA A 104 13.34 12.14 16.56
N GLU A 105 13.32 10.88 17.03
CA GLU A 105 14.31 9.86 16.65
C GLU A 105 13.95 9.12 15.35
N THR A 106 12.78 9.40 14.77
CA THR A 106 12.32 8.76 13.53
C THR A 106 13.12 9.28 12.35
N LEU A 107 13.78 8.36 11.63
CA LEU A 107 14.63 8.70 10.48
C LEU A 107 14.45 7.69 9.36
N GLY A 108 14.51 8.17 8.12
CA GLY A 108 14.54 7.32 6.93
C GLY A 108 13.15 6.84 6.49
N ARG A 109 13.03 5.53 6.22
CA ARG A 109 11.89 4.95 5.50
C ARG A 109 11.20 3.85 6.32
N TYR A 110 9.88 3.89 6.37
CA TYR A 110 9.05 2.94 7.10
C TYR A 110 7.99 2.33 6.18
N ILE A 111 7.92 1.00 6.12
CA ILE A 111 6.85 0.30 5.41
C ILE A 111 5.65 0.16 6.35
N CYS A 112 4.49 0.64 5.92
CA CYS A 112 3.24 0.54 6.68
C CYS A 112 2.35 -0.55 6.06
N ALA A 113 2.40 -1.73 6.67
CA ALA A 113 1.77 -2.96 6.20
C ALA A 113 1.33 -3.81 7.39
N ALA A 114 0.14 -4.41 7.33
CA ALA A 114 -0.40 -5.21 8.43
C ALA A 114 -0.62 -6.68 8.04
N HIS A 115 -1.31 -6.94 6.93
CA HIS A 115 -1.73 -8.29 6.54
C HIS A 115 -1.40 -8.59 5.09
N MET A 116 -0.99 -9.81 4.79
CA MET A 116 -0.90 -10.31 3.42
C MET A 116 -2.05 -11.27 3.18
N ILE A 117 -2.94 -10.96 2.24
CA ILE A 117 -4.15 -11.75 1.97
C ILE A 117 -4.28 -11.97 0.47
N SER A 118 -4.62 -13.19 0.08
CA SER A 118 -4.95 -13.52 -1.31
C SER A 118 -6.36 -13.08 -1.70
N THR A 119 -6.62 -12.89 -3.00
CA THR A 119 -7.97 -12.58 -3.50
C THR A 119 -9.00 -13.62 -3.01
N GLN A 120 -8.65 -14.91 -3.00
CA GLN A 120 -9.54 -15.97 -2.53
C GLN A 120 -9.87 -15.86 -1.03
N GLU A 121 -8.85 -15.66 -0.18
CA GLU A 121 -9.08 -15.45 1.25
C GLU A 121 -9.96 -14.22 1.50
N MET A 122 -9.75 -13.14 0.74
CA MET A 122 -10.60 -11.95 0.82
C MET A 122 -12.06 -12.26 0.45
N VAL A 123 -12.29 -13.04 -0.62
CA VAL A 123 -13.65 -13.47 -1.00
C VAL A 123 -14.30 -14.33 0.08
N GLU A 124 -13.58 -15.25 0.70
CA GLU A 124 -14.12 -16.09 1.77
C GLU A 124 -14.46 -15.29 3.03
N ILE A 125 -13.63 -14.31 3.41
CA ILE A 125 -13.95 -13.36 4.49
C ILE A 125 -15.22 -12.58 4.14
N LEU A 126 -15.33 -12.06 2.91
CA LEU A 126 -16.49 -11.28 2.49
C LEU A 126 -17.77 -12.14 2.46
N LYS A 127 -17.72 -13.39 1.98
CA LYS A 127 -18.86 -14.31 2.02
C LYS A 127 -19.36 -14.57 3.44
N GLY A 128 -18.44 -14.68 4.40
CA GLY A 128 -18.79 -14.84 5.82
C GLY A 128 -19.51 -13.62 6.40
N LEU A 129 -19.09 -12.41 6.02
CA LEU A 129 -19.66 -11.15 6.52
C LEU A 129 -20.92 -10.70 5.76
N TYR A 130 -20.96 -10.97 4.46
CA TYR A 130 -21.95 -10.45 3.52
C TYR A 130 -22.43 -11.58 2.57
N PRO A 131 -23.15 -12.59 3.07
CA PRO A 131 -23.48 -13.80 2.30
C PRO A 131 -24.41 -13.56 1.11
N ASN A 132 -25.19 -12.47 1.11
CA ASN A 132 -26.22 -12.21 0.09
C ASN A 132 -25.69 -11.44 -1.14
N TYR A 133 -24.39 -11.17 -1.22
CA TYR A 133 -23.77 -10.50 -2.37
C TYR A 133 -23.35 -11.50 -3.45
N LYS A 134 -23.11 -10.99 -4.66
CA LYS A 134 -22.63 -11.79 -5.78
C LYS A 134 -21.11 -11.71 -5.80
N TYR A 135 -20.44 -12.85 -5.66
CA TYR A 135 -18.99 -12.96 -5.71
C TYR A 135 -18.52 -13.54 -7.04
N PRO A 136 -17.27 -13.30 -7.47
CA PRO A 136 -16.72 -13.93 -8.67
C PRO A 136 -16.72 -15.45 -8.53
N GLU A 137 -17.13 -16.14 -9.59
CA GLU A 137 -16.95 -17.59 -9.73
C GLU A 137 -15.50 -17.89 -10.09
N ARG A 138 -15.00 -19.07 -9.69
CA ARG A 138 -13.60 -19.48 -9.89
C ARG A 138 -13.25 -19.64 -11.37
#